data_AF-A0A5E4K160-F1
#
_entry.id   AF-A0A5E4K160-F1
#
_cell.length_a   1.000
_cell.length_b   1.000
_cell.length_c   1.000
_cell.angle_alpha   90.00
_cell.angle_beta   90.00
_cell.angle_gamma   90.00
#
_symmetry.space_group_name_H-M   'P 1'
#
loop_
_entity.id
_entity.type
_entity.pdbx_description
1 polymer ?
#
loop_
_entity_poly.entity_id
_entity_poly.type
_entity_poly.pdbx_seq_one_letter_code
_entity_poly.pdbx_strand_id
1 'polypeptide(L)'
;MDWQEPTEEEKRAIRDSRDIPIIAVIKGLSCEDRKLIYDSIAVKSEYETDFMKTQEPWIEDFKTYWGENHHQDPSDSPEFGNDFVNSREYERFRLYYAAKHPDRIEIKHLNRRTLDFFVETEEFLRIENLILSTIK
;
A
#
# COMPACT_ATOMS: atom_id res chain seq x y z
N MET A 1 -4.83 -0.02 18.35
CA MET A 1 -4.97 -0.12 16.89
C MET A 1 -5.19 -1.61 16.62
N ASP A 2 -6.37 -1.99 16.13
CA ASP A 2 -6.66 -3.40 15.91
C ASP A 2 -5.99 -3.83 14.61
N TRP A 3 -5.06 -4.77 14.74
CA TRP A 3 -4.35 -5.38 13.62
C TRP A 3 -5.37 -6.04 12.68
N GLN A 4 -5.42 -5.60 11.42
CA GLN A 4 -6.23 -6.26 10.39
C GLN A 4 -5.32 -7.15 9.55
N GLU A 5 -5.55 -8.46 9.61
CA GLU A 5 -4.86 -9.41 8.74
C GLU A 5 -5.21 -9.14 7.27
N PRO A 6 -4.26 -9.34 6.35
CA PRO A 6 -4.57 -9.31 4.93
C PRO A 6 -5.57 -10.41 4.54
N THR A 7 -6.43 -10.14 3.57
CA THR A 7 -7.34 -11.14 2.97
C THR A 7 -6.53 -12.21 2.23
N GLU A 8 -7.15 -13.36 1.94
CA GLU A 8 -6.48 -14.41 1.17
C GLU A 8 -6.18 -13.96 -0.27
N GLU A 9 -7.00 -13.05 -0.80
CA GLU A 9 -6.84 -12.41 -2.10
C GLU A 9 -5.65 -11.44 -2.08
N GLU A 10 -5.52 -10.60 -1.05
CA GLU A 10 -4.33 -9.78 -0.83
C GLU A 10 -3.08 -10.66 -0.69
N LYS A 11 -3.15 -11.76 0.08
CA LYS A 11 -2.04 -12.74 0.21
C LYS A 11 -1.66 -13.39 -1.12
N ARG A 12 -2.60 -13.60 -2.04
CA ARG A 12 -2.33 -14.13 -3.39
C ARG A 12 -1.73 -13.08 -4.32
N ALA A 13 -2.09 -11.81 -4.16
CA ALA A 13 -1.49 -10.69 -4.89
C ALA A 13 -0.07 -10.36 -4.37
N ILE A 14 0.16 -10.57 -3.08
CA ILE A 14 1.45 -10.43 -2.41
C ILE A 14 2.41 -11.51 -2.90
N ARG A 15 3.39 -11.09 -3.72
CA ARG A 15 4.44 -11.98 -4.24
C ARG A 15 5.63 -12.14 -3.29
N ASP A 16 5.69 -11.33 -2.24
CA ASP A 16 6.78 -11.28 -1.26
C ASP A 16 6.20 -11.22 0.15
N SER A 17 6.54 -12.18 1.02
CA SER A 17 6.02 -12.23 2.39
C SER A 17 6.27 -10.94 3.17
N ARG A 18 7.31 -10.19 2.78
CA ARG A 18 7.69 -8.89 3.36
C ARG A 18 6.68 -7.78 3.11
N ASP A 19 5.75 -7.98 2.18
CA ASP A 19 4.67 -7.05 1.91
C ASP A 19 3.54 -7.18 2.94
N ILE A 20 3.35 -8.35 3.56
CA ILE A 20 2.26 -8.61 4.53
C ILE A 20 2.25 -7.60 5.69
N PRO A 21 3.37 -7.33 6.38
CA PRO A 21 3.37 -6.37 7.48
C PRO A 21 3.11 -4.94 7.01
N ILE A 22 3.65 -4.54 5.85
CA ILE A 22 3.41 -3.20 5.28
C ILE A 22 1.92 -3.00 5.01
N ILE A 23 1.27 -4.03 4.45
CA ILE A 23 -0.15 -4.03 4.11
C ILE A 23 -1.00 -3.92 5.38
N ALA A 24 -0.67 -4.70 6.40
CA ALA A 24 -1.35 -4.64 7.70
C ALA A 24 -1.27 -3.24 8.32
N VAL A 25 -0.09 -2.59 8.29
CA VAL A 25 0.07 -1.20 8.76
C VAL A 25 -0.84 -0.25 7.99
N ILE A 26 -0.82 -0.29 6.65
CA ILE A 26 -1.62 0.59 5.79
C ILE A 26 -3.14 0.37 6.01
N LYS A 27 -3.56 -0.87 6.26
CA LYS A 27 -4.97 -1.20 6.57
C LYS A 27 -5.38 -0.74 7.97
N GLY A 28 -4.44 -0.74 8.92
CA GLY A 28 -4.66 -0.20 10.27
C GLY A 28 -4.81 1.32 10.33
N LEU A 29 -4.38 2.05 9.30
CA LEU A 29 -4.55 3.50 9.20
C LEU A 29 -6.00 3.89 8.90
N SER A 30 -6.49 4.93 9.58
CA SER A 30 -7.76 5.56 9.22
C SER A 30 -7.67 6.22 7.84
N CYS A 31 -8.81 6.47 7.19
CA CYS A 31 -8.85 7.21 5.93
C CYS A 31 -8.23 8.61 6.06
N GLU A 32 -8.35 9.24 7.23
CA GLU A 32 -7.78 10.56 7.51
C GLU A 32 -6.25 10.48 7.62
N ASP A 33 -5.73 9.47 8.31
CA ASP A 33 -4.29 9.23 8.44
C ASP A 33 -3.66 8.91 7.08
N ARG A 34 -4.28 8.03 6.29
CA ARG A 34 -3.79 7.68 4.94
C ARG A 34 -3.68 8.90 4.05
N LYS A 35 -4.73 9.72 4.02
CA LYS A 35 -4.74 10.97 3.26
C LYS A 35 -3.67 11.94 3.74
N LEU A 36 -3.55 12.14 5.05
CA LEU A 36 -2.58 13.04 5.65
C LEU A 36 -1.14 12.61 5.32
N ILE A 37 -0.85 11.31 5.36
CA ILE A 37 0.46 10.77 4.98
C ILE A 37 0.67 10.94 3.46
N TYR A 38 -0.32 10.59 2.65
CA TYR A 38 -0.27 10.68 1.19
C TYR A 38 0.04 12.10 0.70
N ASP A 39 -0.61 13.11 1.29
CA ASP A 39 -0.40 14.52 0.96
C ASP A 39 0.99 15.03 1.43
N SER A 40 1.57 14.37 2.43
CA SER A 40 2.86 14.72 3.02
C SER A 40 4.07 14.15 2.29
N ILE A 41 3.85 13.23 1.34
CA ILE A 41 4.92 12.53 0.61
C ILE A 41 4.70 12.60 -0.91
N ALA A 42 5.79 12.50 -1.66
CA ALA A 42 5.75 12.29 -3.10
C ALA A 42 6.83 11.32 -3.55
N VAL A 43 6.59 10.65 -4.67
CA VAL A 43 7.63 9.88 -5.35
C VAL A 43 8.56 10.88 -6.02
N LYS A 44 9.87 10.71 -5.87
CA LYS A 44 10.82 11.56 -6.60
C LYS A 44 10.64 11.33 -8.10
N SER A 45 10.69 12.40 -8.88
CA SER A 45 10.32 12.38 -10.31
C SER A 45 11.01 11.29 -11.14
N GLU A 46 12.26 10.96 -10.83
CA GLU A 46 13.06 9.93 -11.49
C GLU A 46 12.54 8.50 -11.26
N TYR A 47 11.68 8.29 -10.27
CA TYR A 47 11.09 7.00 -9.92
C TYR A 47 9.61 6.88 -10.27
N GLU A 48 8.98 7.91 -10.86
CA GLU A 48 7.55 7.86 -11.23
C GLU A 48 7.20 6.69 -12.16
N THR A 49 8.08 6.38 -13.13
CA THR A 49 7.86 5.23 -14.03
C THR A 49 7.93 3.89 -13.30
N ASP A 50 8.79 3.78 -12.29
CA ASP A 50 8.92 2.58 -11.46
C ASP A 50 7.72 2.44 -10.52
N PHE A 51 7.31 3.53 -9.87
CA PHE A 51 6.10 3.60 -9.06
C PHE A 51 4.87 3.10 -9.83
N MET A 52 4.65 3.57 -11.07
CA MET A 52 3.51 3.11 -11.90
C MET A 52 3.51 1.60 -12.15
N LYS A 53 4.69 0.97 -12.30
CA LYS A 53 4.79 -0.49 -12.49
C LYS A 53 4.53 -1.28 -11.21
N THR A 54 4.73 -0.66 -10.06
CA THR A 54 4.57 -1.31 -8.75
C THR A 54 3.10 -1.35 -8.31
N GLN A 55 2.19 -0.71 -9.07
CA GLN A 55 0.76 -0.62 -8.77
C GLN A 55 -0.03 -1.89 -9.12
N GLU A 56 0.52 -2.78 -9.95
CA GLU A 56 -0.20 -3.93 -10.51
C GLU A 56 -0.88 -4.83 -9.44
N PRO A 57 -0.20 -5.29 -8.36
CA PRO A 57 -0.81 -6.26 -7.44
C PRO A 57 -2.07 -5.74 -6.74
N TRP A 58 -2.10 -4.45 -6.43
CA TRP A 58 -3.21 -3.86 -5.72
C TRP A 58 -4.34 -3.38 -6.62
N ILE A 59 -4.02 -2.99 -7.85
CA ILE A 59 -5.03 -2.78 -8.90
C ILE A 59 -5.79 -4.09 -9.12
N GLU A 60 -5.10 -5.24 -9.15
CA GLU A 60 -5.74 -6.54 -9.31
C GLU A 60 -6.61 -6.94 -8.10
N ASP A 61 -6.19 -6.62 -6.87
CA ASP A 61 -7.02 -6.81 -5.67
C ASP A 61 -8.30 -5.96 -5.73
N PHE A 62 -8.17 -4.67 -6.06
CA PHE A 62 -9.33 -3.80 -6.22
C PHE A 62 -10.23 -4.23 -7.38
N LYS A 63 -9.66 -4.70 -8.50
CA LYS A 63 -10.44 -5.30 -9.60
C LYS A 63 -11.26 -6.48 -9.12
N THR A 64 -10.67 -7.36 -8.33
CA THR A 64 -11.36 -8.54 -7.79
C THR A 64 -12.53 -8.11 -6.90
N TYR A 65 -12.27 -7.25 -5.91
CA TYR A 65 -13.31 -6.73 -5.01
C TYR A 65 -14.41 -5.95 -5.74
N TRP A 66 -14.02 -5.10 -6.70
CA TRP A 66 -14.97 -4.31 -7.48
C TRP A 66 -15.86 -5.23 -8.34
N GLY A 67 -15.25 -6.22 -9.00
CA GLY A 67 -15.97 -7.17 -9.85
C GLY A 67 -16.91 -8.09 -9.08
N GLU A 68 -16.54 -8.49 -7.86
CA GLU A 68 -17.42 -9.22 -6.95
C GLU A 68 -18.66 -8.40 -6.56
N ASN A 69 -18.47 -7.12 -6.24
CA ASN A 69 -19.56 -6.23 -5.84
C ASN A 69 -20.49 -5.82 -6.99
N HIS A 70 -19.94 -5.60 -8.18
CA HIS A 70 -20.70 -5.13 -9.35
C HIS A 70 -21.15 -6.28 -10.25
N HIS A 71 -20.74 -7.52 -9.95
CA HIS A 71 -20.98 -8.70 -10.77
C HIS A 71 -20.59 -8.51 -12.24
N GLN A 72 -19.49 -7.80 -12.47
CA GLN A 72 -19.01 -7.40 -13.79
C GLN A 72 -17.48 -7.46 -13.84
N ASP A 73 -16.91 -7.82 -14.99
CA ASP A 73 -15.47 -7.68 -15.20
C ASP A 73 -15.09 -6.18 -15.21
N PRO A 74 -14.22 -5.72 -14.30
CA PRO A 74 -13.82 -4.31 -14.23
C PRO A 74 -13.12 -3.83 -15.51
N SER A 75 -12.51 -4.74 -16.28
CA SER A 75 -11.84 -4.44 -17.56
C SER A 75 -12.84 -3.96 -18.63
N ASP A 76 -14.10 -4.34 -18.50
CA ASP A 76 -15.18 -3.98 -19.41
C ASP A 76 -15.98 -2.74 -18.92
N SER A 77 -15.61 -2.16 -17.77
CA SER A 77 -16.30 -1.02 -17.19
C SER A 77 -15.51 0.29 -17.32
N PRO A 78 -16.04 1.32 -18.02
CA PRO A 78 -15.44 2.65 -18.01
C PRO A 78 -15.53 3.33 -16.63
N GLU A 79 -16.35 2.80 -15.72
CA GLU A 79 -16.58 3.36 -14.37
C GLU A 79 -15.51 2.91 -13.37
N PHE A 80 -14.84 1.77 -13.62
CA PHE A 80 -13.81 1.21 -12.74
C PHE A 80 -12.73 2.23 -12.37
N GLY A 81 -12.21 2.96 -13.37
CA GLY A 81 -11.16 3.96 -13.13
C GLY A 81 -11.61 5.11 -12.23
N ASN A 82 -12.86 5.56 -12.38
CA ASN A 82 -13.41 6.60 -11.51
C ASN A 82 -13.67 6.06 -10.10
N ASP A 83 -14.21 4.85 -9.98
CA ASP A 83 -14.48 4.22 -8.70
C ASP A 83 -13.20 3.93 -7.92
N PHE A 84 -12.13 3.55 -8.61
CA PHE A 84 -10.81 3.35 -8.04
C PHE A 84 -10.18 4.64 -7.51
N VAL A 85 -10.37 5.75 -8.23
CA VAL A 85 -9.93 7.06 -7.73
C VAL A 85 -10.81 7.49 -6.55
N ASN A 86 -12.12 7.31 -6.63
CA ASN A 86 -13.07 7.71 -5.59
C ASN A 86 -12.93 6.89 -4.30
N SER A 87 -12.55 5.62 -4.40
CA SER A 87 -12.31 4.74 -3.25
C SER A 87 -11.07 5.15 -2.44
N ARG A 88 -10.23 6.04 -2.99
CA ARG A 88 -8.95 6.47 -2.40
C ARG A 88 -7.96 5.32 -2.20
N GLU A 89 -8.16 4.21 -2.89
CA GLU A 89 -7.20 3.10 -2.90
C GLU A 89 -5.85 3.55 -3.49
N TYR A 90 -5.86 4.57 -4.36
CA TYR A 90 -4.64 5.24 -4.84
C TYR A 90 -3.72 5.77 -3.73
N GLU A 91 -4.27 6.12 -2.56
CA GLU A 91 -3.47 6.56 -1.41
C GLU A 91 -2.64 5.38 -0.88
N ARG A 92 -3.24 4.19 -0.79
CA ARG A 92 -2.57 2.98 -0.29
C ARG A 92 -1.37 2.59 -1.14
N PHE A 93 -1.42 2.79 -2.46
CA PHE A 93 -0.28 2.41 -3.33
C PHE A 93 0.92 3.29 -3.10
N ARG A 94 0.74 4.61 -2.97
CA ARG A 94 1.87 5.49 -2.69
C ARG A 94 2.44 5.19 -1.31
N LEU A 95 1.60 4.91 -0.32
CA LEU A 95 2.05 4.51 1.02
C LEU A 95 2.84 3.19 0.98
N TYR A 96 2.33 2.18 0.25
CA TYR A 96 3.02 0.91 0.07
C TYR A 96 4.37 1.08 -0.63
N TYR A 97 4.41 1.82 -1.74
CA TYR A 97 5.64 2.13 -2.45
C TYR A 97 6.64 2.88 -1.56
N ALA A 98 6.15 3.84 -0.77
CA ALA A 98 6.95 4.62 0.16
C ALA A 98 7.55 3.76 1.27
N ALA A 99 6.77 2.84 1.85
CA ALA A 99 7.26 1.91 2.86
C ALA A 99 8.33 0.95 2.30
N LYS A 100 8.17 0.50 1.05
CA LYS A 100 9.11 -0.43 0.40
C LYS A 100 10.39 0.26 -0.08
N HIS A 101 10.28 1.53 -0.46
CA HIS A 101 11.35 2.31 -1.08
C HIS A 101 11.45 3.72 -0.48
N PRO A 102 11.74 3.85 0.83
CA PRO A 102 11.75 5.16 1.50
C PRO A 102 12.82 6.11 0.91
N ASP A 103 13.89 5.56 0.34
CA ASP A 103 14.94 6.31 -0.36
C ASP A 103 14.45 6.99 -1.65
N ARG A 104 13.32 6.54 -2.21
CA ARG A 104 12.71 7.05 -3.45
C ARG A 104 11.61 8.09 -3.21
N ILE A 105 11.39 8.45 -1.96
CA ILE A 105 10.34 9.38 -1.54
C ILE A 105 10.94 10.74 -1.18
N GLU A 106 10.22 11.80 -1.54
CA GLU A 106 10.40 13.15 -1.05
C GLU A 106 9.36 13.45 0.03
N ILE A 107 9.81 13.95 1.19
CA ILE A 107 8.92 14.43 2.25
C ILE A 107 8.59 15.89 1.98
N LYS A 108 7.34 16.15 1.54
CA LYS A 108 6.82 17.50 1.30
C LYS A 108 6.53 18.24 2.60
N HIS A 109 5.93 17.53 3.56
CA HIS A 109 5.55 18.07 4.85
C HIS A 109 5.87 17.04 5.94
N LEU A 110 6.75 17.40 6.88
CA LEU A 110 7.03 16.52 8.00
C LEU A 110 5.95 16.71 9.07
N ASN A 111 5.16 15.66 9.30
CA ASN A 111 4.25 15.57 10.43
C ASN A 111 4.52 14.27 11.20
N ARG A 112 4.07 14.24 12.46
CA ARG A 112 4.32 13.11 13.36
C ARG A 112 3.77 11.79 12.81
N ARG A 113 2.60 11.81 12.18
CA ARG A 113 1.96 10.59 11.68
C ARG A 113 2.70 9.99 10.49
N THR A 114 3.24 10.83 9.60
CA THR A 114 4.12 10.39 8.51
C THR A 114 5.41 9.79 9.05
N LEU A 115 6.00 10.38 10.10
CA LEU A 115 7.18 9.79 10.75
C LEU A 115 6.86 8.43 11.37
N ASP A 116 5.80 8.36 12.17
CA ASP A 116 5.37 7.13 12.85
C ASP A 116 5.10 6.02 11.84
N PHE A 117 4.46 6.33 10.70
CA PHE A 117 4.25 5.38 9.60
C PHE A 117 5.57 4.76 9.09
N PHE A 118 6.57 5.59 8.76
CA PHE A 118 7.85 5.07 8.27
C PHE A 118 8.56 4.23 9.33
N VAL A 119 8.57 4.67 10.59
CA VAL A 119 9.18 3.92 11.70
C VAL A 119 8.49 2.57 11.90
N GLU A 120 7.15 2.54 11.95
CA GLU A 120 6.38 1.30 12.11
C GLU A 120 6.70 0.31 10.98
N THR A 121 6.72 0.78 9.72
CA THR A 121 7.03 -0.10 8.58
C THR A 121 8.48 -0.63 8.60
N GLU A 122 9.45 0.19 8.99
CA GLU A 122 10.86 -0.23 9.10
C GLU A 122 11.06 -1.26 10.24
N GLU A 123 10.43 -1.04 11.39
CA GLU A 123 10.50 -1.96 12.53
C GLU A 123 9.95 -3.35 12.18
N PHE A 124 8.81 -3.40 11.48
CA PHE A 124 8.23 -4.67 11.05
C PHE A 124 9.15 -5.45 10.10
N LEU A 125 9.70 -4.78 9.08
CA LEU A 125 10.64 -5.40 8.16
C LEU A 125 11.90 -5.91 8.88
N ARG A 126 12.37 -5.17 9.90
CA ARG A 126 13.51 -5.61 10.72
C ARG A 126 13.19 -6.88 11.53
N ILE A 127 12.01 -6.93 12.16
CA ILE A 127 11.57 -8.07 12.97
C ILE A 127 11.39 -9.31 12.09
N GLU A 128 10.76 -9.19 10.92
CA GLU A 128 10.59 -10.32 10.00
C GLU A 128 11.94 -10.90 9.55
N ASN A 129 12.89 -10.04 9.17
CA ASN A 129 14.24 -10.48 8.80
C ASN A 129 14.95 -11.22 9.94
N LEU A 130 14.75 -10.79 11.19
CA LEU A 130 15.26 -11.48 12.37
C LEU A 130 14.64 -12.87 12.52
N ILE A 131 13.32 -13.00 12.37
CA ILE A 131 12.61 -14.28 12.47
C ILE A 131 13.06 -15.23 11.35
N LEU A 132 13.09 -14.75 10.10
CA LEU A 132 13.49 -15.56 8.94
C LEU A 132 14.96 -16.00 9.00
N SER A 133 15.84 -15.21 9.62
CA SER A 133 17.25 -15.59 9.84
C SER A 133 17.44 -16.57 10.99
N THR A 134 16.48 -16.65 11.92
CA THR A 134 16.52 -17.57 13.07
C THR A 134 15.99 -18.97 12.71
N ILE A 135 15.15 -19.08 11.67
CA ILE A 135 14.52 -20.33 11.23
C ILE A 135 15.38 -21.08 10.17
N LYS A 136 16.51 -20.52 9.73
CA LYS A 136 17.49 -21.16 8.86
C LYS A 136 18.57 -21.89 9.66
#